data_AF-W1VP40-F1
#
_entry.id   AF-W1VP40-F1
#
_cell.length_a   1.000
_cell.length_b   1.000
_cell.length_c   1.000
_cell.angle_alpha   90.00
_cell.angle_beta   90.00
_cell.angle_gamma   90.00
#
_symmetry.space_group_name_H-M   'P 1'
#
loop_
_entity.id
_entity.type
_entity.pdbx_description
1 polymer ?
#
loop_
_entity_poly.entity_id
_entity_poly.type
_entity_poly.pdbx_seq_one_letter_code
_entity_poly.pdbx_strand_id
1 'polypeptide(L)'
;MAFFDLPLQELESYSPAISEPTDLDDFWATTLADNAFDPASVTAVPVDSALCTVVIHDVTFGGYANDPIKAWLITPADTQGPLPAVVEFLGMGGGRGFSFEHLRWASAGYAHLVMDTRGEGGHWGSGGQTPDPHGNGPMVPGFVTRGIQDPEGYLWHRLFTDAHHAVEAAATLP
;
A
#
# COMPACT_ATOMS: atom_id res chain seq x y z
N MET A 1 24.45 25.20 1.77
CA MET A 1 24.91 24.64 0.48
C MET A 1 23.68 24.11 -0.23
N ALA A 2 23.54 24.34 -1.54
CA ALA A 2 22.42 23.76 -2.28
C ALA A 2 22.55 22.24 -2.31
N PHE A 3 21.42 21.52 -2.35
CA PHE A 3 21.41 20.07 -2.56
C PHE A 3 22.10 19.75 -3.90
N PHE A 4 22.87 18.67 -3.94
CA PHE A 4 23.64 18.27 -5.12
C PHE A 4 23.56 16.74 -5.29
N ASP A 5 23.71 16.29 -6.53
CA ASP A 5 23.80 14.88 -6.93
C ASP A 5 24.65 14.80 -8.23
N LEU A 6 24.75 13.62 -8.83
CA LEU A 6 25.32 13.43 -10.16
C LEU A 6 24.58 14.30 -11.21
N PRO A 7 25.29 14.80 -12.24
CA PRO A 7 24.67 15.42 -13.40
C PRO A 7 23.69 14.46 -14.11
N LEU A 8 22.66 15.01 -14.78
CA LEU A 8 21.61 14.22 -15.45
C LEU A 8 22.17 13.13 -16.38
N GLN A 9 23.18 13.47 -17.20
CA GLN A 9 23.79 12.52 -18.14
C GLN A 9 24.46 11.34 -17.42
N GLU A 10 24.99 11.56 -16.22
CA GLU A 10 25.55 10.50 -15.39
C GLU A 10 24.44 9.67 -14.73
N LEU A 11 23.36 10.31 -14.25
CA LEU A 11 22.18 9.61 -13.69
C LEU A 11 21.51 8.68 -14.71
N GLU A 12 21.38 9.11 -15.97
CA GLU A 12 20.76 8.29 -17.05
C GLU A 12 21.53 6.99 -17.33
N SER A 13 22.81 6.94 -16.99
CA SER A 13 23.67 5.76 -17.16
C SER A 13 24.11 5.13 -15.83
N TYR A 14 23.59 5.62 -14.70
CA TYR A 14 23.96 5.15 -13.38
C TYR A 14 23.36 3.76 -13.11
N SER A 15 24.22 2.75 -13.13
CA SER A 15 23.88 1.35 -12.85
C SER A 15 24.89 0.77 -11.85
N PRO A 16 24.74 1.02 -10.55
CA PRO A 16 25.67 0.54 -9.54
C PRO A 16 25.61 -0.98 -9.42
N ALA A 17 26.73 -1.58 -8.99
CA ALA A 17 26.72 -2.98 -8.57
C ALA A 17 26.02 -3.09 -7.21
N ILE A 18 24.90 -3.81 -7.14
CA ILE A 18 24.15 -4.07 -5.91
C ILE A 18 24.58 -5.45 -5.37
N SER A 19 24.87 -5.52 -4.08
CA SER A 19 25.13 -6.80 -3.41
C SER A 19 23.79 -7.44 -3.05
N GLU A 20 23.24 -8.21 -3.98
CA GLU A 20 21.98 -8.93 -3.79
C GLU A 20 22.23 -10.25 -3.00
N PRO A 21 21.44 -10.54 -1.95
CA PRO A 21 21.47 -11.84 -1.28
C PRO A 21 21.14 -12.97 -2.26
N THR A 22 21.80 -14.12 -2.14
CA THR A 22 21.61 -15.25 -3.06
C THR A 22 20.25 -15.94 -2.91
N ASP A 23 19.55 -15.67 -1.81
CA ASP A 23 18.27 -16.25 -1.41
C ASP A 23 17.10 -15.25 -1.51
N LEU A 24 17.30 -14.10 -2.17
CA LEU A 24 16.28 -13.05 -2.25
C LEU A 24 14.97 -13.54 -2.89
N ASP A 25 15.07 -14.29 -3.99
CA ASP A 25 13.91 -14.86 -4.68
C ASP A 25 13.19 -15.91 -3.82
N ASP A 26 13.95 -16.80 -3.19
CA ASP A 26 13.42 -17.86 -2.32
C ASP A 26 12.73 -17.26 -1.08
N PHE A 27 13.30 -16.18 -0.52
CA PHE A 27 12.70 -15.42 0.58
C PHE A 27 11.31 -14.93 0.21
N TRP A 28 11.17 -14.17 -0.90
CA TRP A 28 9.87 -13.64 -1.30
C TRP A 28 8.88 -14.71 -1.76
N ALA A 29 9.35 -15.76 -2.44
CA ALA A 29 8.50 -16.88 -2.83
C ALA A 29 7.91 -17.58 -1.60
N THR A 30 8.73 -17.79 -0.56
CA THR A 30 8.30 -18.37 0.71
C THR A 30 7.34 -17.43 1.44
N THR A 31 7.65 -16.13 1.51
CA THR A 31 6.77 -15.11 2.11
C THR A 31 5.36 -15.16 1.54
N LEU A 32 5.23 -15.18 0.20
CA LEU A 32 3.92 -15.19 -0.45
C LEU A 32 3.21 -16.54 -0.32
N ALA A 33 3.95 -17.65 -0.25
CA ALA A 33 3.37 -18.97 -0.01
C ALA A 33 2.80 -19.08 1.42
N ASP A 34 3.53 -18.60 2.42
CA ASP A 34 3.12 -18.63 3.83
C ASP A 34 2.02 -17.61 4.14
N ASN A 35 1.91 -16.56 3.33
CA ASN A 35 0.90 -15.51 3.45
C ASN A 35 -0.01 -15.48 2.21
N ALA A 36 -0.47 -16.63 1.72
CA ALA A 36 -1.29 -16.68 0.53
C ALA A 36 -2.55 -15.78 0.64
N PHE A 37 -2.80 -14.97 -0.39
CA PHE A 37 -4.00 -14.12 -0.45
C PHE A 37 -5.28 -14.95 -0.46
N ASP A 38 -6.24 -14.56 0.38
CA ASP A 38 -7.59 -15.13 0.42
C ASP A 38 -8.62 -14.11 -0.09
N PRO A 39 -9.21 -14.32 -1.29
CA PRO A 39 -10.28 -13.47 -1.80
C PRO A 39 -11.48 -13.34 -0.86
N ALA A 40 -11.75 -14.35 -0.03
CA ALA A 40 -12.86 -14.32 0.93
C ALA A 40 -12.61 -13.36 2.11
N SER A 41 -11.36 -12.90 2.30
CA SER A 41 -11.03 -11.89 3.30
C SER A 41 -11.44 -10.47 2.87
N VAL A 42 -11.71 -10.25 1.58
CA VAL A 42 -12.04 -8.93 1.04
C VAL A 42 -13.47 -8.54 1.42
N THR A 43 -13.59 -7.39 2.07
CA THR A 43 -14.86 -6.75 2.39
C THR A 43 -14.88 -5.33 1.84
N ALA A 44 -16.01 -4.90 1.29
CA ALA A 44 -16.20 -3.55 0.77
C ALA A 44 -17.54 -3.02 1.31
N VAL A 45 -17.47 -2.06 2.23
CA VAL A 45 -18.64 -1.47 2.88
C VAL A 45 -18.92 -0.11 2.26
N PRO A 46 -20.10 0.13 1.65
CA PRO A 46 -20.45 1.43 1.10
C PRO A 46 -20.36 2.53 2.17
N VAL A 47 -19.77 3.67 1.78
CA VAL A 47 -19.66 4.86 2.65
C VAL A 47 -20.70 5.88 2.20
N ASP A 48 -21.53 6.31 3.15
CA ASP A 48 -22.41 7.47 2.94
C ASP A 48 -21.57 8.73 2.82
N SER A 49 -21.63 9.38 1.65
CA SER A 49 -20.82 10.55 1.33
C SER A 49 -21.68 11.58 0.59
N ALA A 50 -21.32 12.86 0.76
CA ALA A 50 -21.95 13.95 0.02
C ALA A 50 -21.42 14.11 -1.43
N LEU A 51 -20.54 13.22 -1.89
CA LEU A 51 -20.00 13.29 -3.24
C LEU A 51 -21.01 12.73 -4.24
N CYS A 52 -21.27 13.50 -5.30
CA CYS A 52 -22.31 13.16 -6.28
C CYS A 52 -21.81 12.36 -7.49
N THR A 53 -20.50 12.39 -7.77
CA THR A 53 -19.92 11.86 -9.02
C THR A 53 -19.17 10.55 -8.81
N VAL A 54 -19.03 10.09 -7.58
CA VAL A 54 -18.28 8.88 -7.21
C VAL A 54 -19.04 8.04 -6.20
N VAL A 55 -18.75 6.75 -6.19
CA VAL A 55 -19.16 5.82 -5.14
C VAL A 55 -17.92 5.42 -4.35
N ILE A 56 -18.04 5.37 -3.03
CA ILE A 56 -16.94 5.07 -2.11
C ILE A 56 -17.27 3.83 -1.30
N HIS A 57 -16.30 2.93 -1.17
CA HIS A 57 -16.34 1.81 -0.24
C HIS A 57 -15.15 1.86 0.72
N ASP A 58 -15.40 1.61 2.01
CA ASP A 58 -14.39 1.24 2.99
C ASP A 58 -14.01 -0.22 2.75
N VAL A 59 -12.81 -0.44 2.23
CA VAL A 59 -12.29 -1.77 1.92
C VAL A 59 -11.45 -2.29 3.07
N THR A 60 -11.56 -3.58 3.35
CA THR A 60 -10.62 -4.32 4.19
C THR A 60 -10.27 -5.63 3.51
N PHE A 61 -8.99 -5.97 3.48
CA PHE A 61 -8.48 -7.24 2.94
C PHE A 61 -7.41 -7.81 3.88
N GLY A 62 -7.18 -9.12 3.83
CA GLY A 62 -6.10 -9.77 4.58
C GLY A 62 -4.74 -9.48 3.94
N GLY A 63 -3.82 -8.86 4.68
CA GLY A 63 -2.44 -8.61 4.28
C GLY A 63 -1.46 -9.68 4.80
N TYR A 64 -0.26 -9.26 5.15
CA TYR A 64 0.71 -10.11 5.87
C TYR A 64 0.07 -10.71 7.13
N ALA A 65 0.27 -12.01 7.35
CA ALA A 65 -0.31 -12.80 8.43
C ALA A 65 -1.86 -12.70 8.53
N ASN A 66 -2.53 -12.40 7.42
CA ASN A 66 -3.96 -12.10 7.35
C ASN A 66 -4.38 -10.91 8.24
N ASP A 67 -3.45 -9.99 8.54
CA ASP A 67 -3.77 -8.74 9.23
C ASP A 67 -4.77 -7.91 8.41
N PRO A 68 -5.75 -7.23 9.06
CA PRO A 68 -6.76 -6.46 8.34
C PRO A 68 -6.19 -5.14 7.82
N ILE A 69 -5.95 -5.05 6.52
CA ILE A 69 -5.45 -3.84 5.86
C ILE A 69 -6.61 -3.01 5.36
N LYS A 70 -6.61 -1.72 5.71
CA LYS A 70 -7.65 -0.77 5.33
C LYS A 70 -7.33 -0.16 3.95
N ALA A 71 -8.35 0.08 3.14
CA ALA A 71 -8.21 0.79 1.87
C ALA A 71 -9.47 1.58 1.52
N TRP A 72 -9.35 2.59 0.67
CA TRP A 72 -10.51 3.20 0.01
C TRP A 72 -10.65 2.62 -1.38
N LEU A 73 -11.86 2.18 -1.78
CA LEU A 73 -12.21 2.00 -3.19
C LEU A 73 -13.11 3.15 -3.62
N ILE A 74 -12.71 3.88 -4.65
CA ILE A 74 -13.43 5.03 -5.19
C ILE A 74 -13.64 4.79 -6.68
N THR A 75 -14.90 4.72 -7.11
CA THR A 75 -15.26 4.50 -8.51
C THR A 75 -16.16 5.63 -9.01
N PRO A 76 -16.20 5.92 -10.33
CA PRO A 76 -17.20 6.82 -10.88
C PRO A 76 -18.61 6.24 -10.71
N ALA A 77 -19.58 7.09 -10.34
CA ALA A 77 -20.93 6.63 -9.97
C ALA A 77 -21.72 6.03 -11.15
N ASP A 78 -21.60 6.61 -12.34
CA ASP A 78 -22.35 6.20 -13.54
C ASP A 78 -21.53 5.28 -14.45
N THR A 79 -21.13 4.12 -13.93
CA THR A 79 -20.31 3.15 -14.67
C THR A 79 -21.11 1.91 -15.08
N GLN A 80 -20.79 1.36 -16.24
CA GLN A 80 -21.41 0.14 -16.78
C GLN A 80 -20.30 -0.82 -17.18
N GLY A 81 -20.17 -1.94 -16.44
CA GLY A 81 -19.13 -2.94 -16.67
C GLY A 81 -17.82 -2.65 -15.94
N PRO A 82 -16.79 -3.47 -16.18
CA PRO A 82 -15.52 -3.41 -15.46
C PRO A 82 -14.74 -2.14 -15.78
N LEU A 83 -14.03 -1.62 -14.78
CA LEU A 83 -13.20 -0.43 -14.89
C LEU A 83 -11.71 -0.79 -14.97
N PRO A 84 -10.89 0.02 -15.67
CA PRO A 84 -9.45 -0.01 -15.43
C PRO A 84 -9.17 0.44 -13.98
N ALA A 85 -8.23 -0.22 -13.30
CA ALA A 85 -7.93 0.05 -11.90
C ALA A 85 -6.57 0.76 -11.73
N VAL A 86 -6.51 1.64 -10.74
CA VAL A 86 -5.27 2.21 -10.19
C VAL A 86 -5.20 1.81 -8.72
N VAL A 87 -4.11 1.12 -8.34
CA VAL A 87 -3.78 0.85 -6.95
C VAL A 87 -2.73 1.86 -6.53
N GLU A 88 -3.06 2.70 -5.54
CA GLU A 88 -2.19 3.76 -5.04
C GLU A 88 -1.57 3.35 -3.70
N PHE A 89 -0.25 3.49 -3.63
CA PHE A 89 0.55 3.34 -2.41
C PHE A 89 1.05 4.71 -1.95
N LEU A 90 1.03 4.94 -0.66
CA LEU A 90 1.25 6.26 -0.08
C LEU A 90 2.72 6.48 0.30
N GLY A 91 3.15 7.74 0.23
CA GLY A 91 4.48 8.13 0.71
C GLY A 91 4.66 7.89 2.21
N MET A 92 5.91 7.62 2.61
CA MET A 92 6.28 7.34 4.01
C MET A 92 5.70 8.38 4.98
N GLY A 93 5.08 7.88 6.04
CA GLY A 93 4.43 8.64 7.10
C GLY A 93 2.99 9.06 6.80
N GLY A 94 2.50 8.82 5.58
CA GLY A 94 1.12 9.01 5.16
C GLY A 94 0.24 7.80 5.48
N GLY A 95 -1.07 8.00 5.37
CA GLY A 95 -2.10 7.00 5.55
C GLY A 95 -3.31 7.34 4.67
N ARG A 96 -4.25 6.41 4.53
CA ARG A 96 -5.36 6.53 3.55
C ARG A 96 -6.22 7.77 3.71
N GLY A 97 -6.16 8.46 4.86
CA GLY A 97 -6.82 9.73 5.09
C GLY A 97 -8.32 9.66 4.83
N PHE A 98 -8.89 10.77 4.37
CA PHE A 98 -10.30 10.83 3.97
C PHE A 98 -10.48 10.42 2.52
N SER A 99 -11.57 9.72 2.21
CA SER A 99 -11.87 9.27 0.84
C SER A 99 -11.98 10.41 -0.19
N PHE A 100 -12.46 11.60 0.22
CA PHE A 100 -12.58 12.76 -0.68
C PHE A 100 -11.25 13.39 -1.09
N GLU A 101 -10.13 12.97 -0.51
CA GLU A 101 -8.79 13.44 -0.88
C GLU A 101 -8.29 12.77 -2.18
N HIS A 102 -8.94 11.67 -2.60
CA HIS A 102 -8.43 10.71 -3.60
C HIS A 102 -9.27 10.64 -4.88
N LEU A 103 -9.81 11.78 -5.31
CA LEU A 103 -10.80 11.84 -6.41
C LEU A 103 -10.20 11.81 -7.82
N ARG A 104 -8.88 12.01 -7.95
CA ARG A 104 -8.21 12.19 -9.24
C ARG A 104 -8.50 11.07 -10.23
N TRP A 105 -8.27 9.82 -9.83
CA TRP A 105 -8.35 8.67 -10.73
C TRP A 105 -9.80 8.27 -11.04
N ALA A 106 -10.68 8.32 -10.03
CA ALA A 106 -12.11 8.13 -10.24
C ALA A 106 -12.71 9.20 -11.19
N SER A 107 -12.28 10.45 -11.06
CA SER A 107 -12.68 11.52 -11.98
C SER A 107 -12.18 11.30 -13.41
N ALA A 108 -11.11 10.50 -13.58
CA ALA A 108 -10.55 10.13 -14.88
C ALA A 108 -11.12 8.80 -15.43
N GLY A 109 -12.10 8.19 -14.75
CA GLY A 109 -12.76 6.96 -15.20
C GLY A 109 -12.14 5.65 -14.71
N TYR A 110 -11.30 5.68 -13.67
CA TYR A 110 -10.66 4.49 -13.10
C TYR A 110 -11.31 4.08 -11.77
N ALA A 111 -11.31 2.78 -11.48
CA ALA A 111 -11.46 2.31 -10.10
C ALA A 111 -10.17 2.65 -9.33
N HIS A 112 -10.27 3.42 -8.25
CA HIS A 112 -9.12 3.86 -7.48
C HIS A 112 -9.10 3.16 -6.12
N LEU A 113 -8.15 2.24 -5.94
CA LEU A 113 -7.89 1.59 -4.66
C LEU A 113 -6.71 2.27 -3.95
N VAL A 114 -6.96 2.97 -2.87
CA VAL A 114 -5.93 3.60 -2.03
C VAL A 114 -5.64 2.69 -0.85
N MET A 115 -4.50 2.01 -0.86
CA MET A 115 -4.08 1.16 0.24
C MET A 115 -3.55 2.03 1.39
N ASP A 116 -4.04 1.80 2.60
CA ASP A 116 -3.48 2.41 3.80
C ASP A 116 -2.16 1.76 4.19
N THR A 117 -1.30 2.51 4.89
CA THR A 117 0.05 2.04 5.24
C THR A 117 0.08 1.56 6.69
N ARG A 118 0.30 0.26 6.90
CA ARG A 118 0.31 -0.36 8.24
C ARG A 118 1.22 0.38 9.23
N GLY A 119 0.69 0.73 10.39
CA GLY A 119 1.45 1.35 11.48
C GLY A 119 2.02 2.74 11.16
N GLU A 120 1.54 3.40 10.09
CA GLU A 120 1.89 4.77 9.70
C GLU A 120 0.68 5.72 9.74
N GLY A 121 0.63 6.73 8.87
CA GLY A 121 -0.44 7.72 8.83
C GLY A 121 -0.39 8.79 9.93
N GLY A 122 0.76 8.94 10.60
CA GLY A 122 0.93 9.90 11.70
C GLY A 122 1.80 11.11 11.39
N HIS A 123 2.51 11.16 10.25
CA HIS A 123 3.43 12.27 9.94
C HIS A 123 2.82 13.31 9.03
N TRP A 124 1.99 12.91 8.07
CA TRP A 124 1.30 13.82 7.16
C TRP A 124 0.00 13.20 6.64
N GLY A 125 -0.82 14.02 5.99
CA GLY A 125 -2.15 13.63 5.53
C GLY A 125 -3.17 13.65 6.68
N SER A 126 -4.26 12.92 6.49
CA SER A 126 -5.42 12.95 7.40
C SER A 126 -5.57 11.70 8.27
N GLY A 127 -4.50 10.92 8.43
CA GLY A 127 -4.48 9.74 9.29
C GLY A 127 -4.37 8.41 8.55
N GLY A 128 -3.91 7.39 9.26
CA GLY A 128 -4.01 5.98 8.89
C GLY A 128 -4.92 5.24 9.86
N GLN A 129 -5.45 4.10 9.44
CA GLN A 129 -6.38 3.25 10.19
C GLN A 129 -5.94 1.79 10.26
N THR A 130 -4.86 1.41 9.58
CA THR A 130 -4.27 0.08 9.62
C THR A 130 -3.22 -0.01 10.72
N PRO A 131 -3.46 -0.75 11.81
CA PRO A 131 -2.43 -1.00 12.82
C PRO A 131 -1.34 -1.92 12.27
N ASP A 132 -0.16 -1.90 12.87
CA ASP A 132 0.85 -2.96 12.71
C ASP A 132 0.96 -3.72 14.04
N PRO A 133 0.32 -4.88 14.19
CA PRO A 133 0.29 -5.64 15.45
C PRO A 133 1.61 -6.36 15.76
N HIS A 134 2.58 -6.28 14.84
CA HIS A 134 3.88 -6.91 14.98
C HIS A 134 4.82 -6.04 15.81
N GLY A 135 5.36 -6.62 16.87
CA GLY A 135 6.32 -5.95 17.74
C GLY A 135 7.60 -5.60 17.00
N ASN A 136 8.32 -4.60 17.52
CA ASN A 136 9.62 -4.21 17.01
C ASN A 136 10.65 -4.29 18.15
N GLY A 137 11.87 -4.70 17.83
CA GLY A 137 13.01 -4.58 18.75
C GLY A 137 13.46 -3.12 18.93
N PRO A 138 14.58 -2.88 19.63
CA PRO A 138 15.17 -1.54 19.77
C PRO A 138 15.40 -0.87 18.40
N MET A 139 15.01 0.39 18.27
CA MET A 139 15.00 1.12 17.00
C MET A 139 15.12 2.64 17.25
N VAL A 140 15.46 3.40 16.20
CA VAL A 140 15.35 4.87 16.24
C VAL A 140 13.92 5.28 15.84
N PRO A 141 13.43 6.45 16.28
CA PRO A 141 12.12 6.96 15.86
C PRO A 141 11.97 6.98 14.33
N GLY A 142 10.82 6.53 13.84
CA GLY A 142 10.51 6.42 12.40
C GLY A 142 10.10 5.00 12.01
N PHE A 143 10.26 4.66 10.74
CA PHE A 143 9.81 3.40 10.15
C PHE A 143 10.97 2.54 9.64
N VAL A 144 12.00 3.19 9.08
CA VAL A 144 13.13 2.53 8.36
C VAL A 144 13.94 1.55 9.22
N THR A 145 13.92 1.68 10.56
CA THR A 145 14.69 0.77 11.44
C THR A 145 13.81 -0.22 12.22
N ARG A 146 12.50 -0.26 11.94
CA ARG A 146 11.55 -1.19 12.58
C ARG A 146 11.82 -2.62 12.14
N GLY A 147 12.41 -3.41 13.05
CA GLY A 147 12.73 -4.81 12.77
C GLY A 147 13.95 -5.02 11.85
N ILE A 148 14.78 -4.00 11.61
CA ILE A 148 15.90 -4.06 10.64
C ILE A 148 16.97 -5.13 10.95
N GLN A 149 16.97 -5.71 12.14
CA GLN A 149 17.94 -6.74 12.54
C GLN A 149 17.65 -8.11 11.92
N ASP A 150 16.45 -8.30 11.38
CA ASP A 150 15.97 -9.57 10.83
C ASP A 150 15.01 -9.29 9.65
N PRO A 151 15.27 -9.80 8.45
CA PRO A 151 14.41 -9.54 7.29
C PRO A 151 12.96 -9.98 7.50
N GLU A 152 12.71 -11.06 8.24
CA GLU A 152 11.34 -11.52 8.53
C GLU A 152 10.59 -10.53 9.43
N GLY A 153 11.26 -10.01 10.46
CA GLY A 153 10.75 -8.99 11.36
C GLY A 153 10.68 -7.57 10.79
N TYR A 154 11.23 -7.31 9.60
CA TYR A 154 11.32 -5.97 9.04
C TYR A 154 9.96 -5.42 8.58
N LEU A 155 9.68 -4.13 8.84
CA LEU A 155 8.39 -3.52 8.47
C LEU A 155 8.08 -3.63 6.97
N TRP A 156 9.06 -3.44 6.09
CA TRP A 156 8.83 -3.48 4.63
C TRP A 156 8.63 -4.88 4.08
N HIS A 157 9.06 -5.93 4.80
CA HIS A 157 8.67 -7.29 4.46
C HIS A 157 7.14 -7.47 4.55
N ARG A 158 6.55 -6.98 5.64
CA ARG A 158 5.09 -6.99 5.83
C ARG A 158 4.36 -6.04 4.88
N LEU A 159 4.84 -4.80 4.75
CA LEU A 159 4.19 -3.80 3.88
C LEU A 159 4.19 -4.23 2.40
N PHE A 160 5.26 -4.84 1.89
CA PHE A 160 5.28 -5.30 0.50
C PHE A 160 4.35 -6.50 0.27
N THR A 161 4.16 -7.35 1.28
CA THR A 161 3.12 -8.39 1.24
C THR A 161 1.72 -7.77 1.16
N ASP A 162 1.44 -6.73 1.94
CA ASP A 162 0.16 -6.00 1.84
C ASP A 162 -0.02 -5.36 0.46
N ALA A 163 1.04 -4.77 -0.09
CA ALA A 163 1.01 -4.14 -1.40
C ALA A 163 0.70 -5.14 -2.52
N HIS A 164 1.25 -6.36 -2.43
CA HIS A 164 0.86 -7.46 -3.31
C HIS A 164 -0.63 -7.79 -3.15
N HIS A 165 -1.10 -7.95 -1.91
CA HIS A 165 -2.50 -8.29 -1.63
C HIS A 165 -3.49 -7.19 -2.01
N ALA A 166 -3.08 -5.92 -1.99
CA ALA A 166 -3.91 -4.82 -2.48
C ALA A 166 -4.20 -4.94 -3.98
N VAL A 167 -3.23 -5.41 -4.77
CA VAL A 167 -3.41 -5.67 -6.21
C VAL A 167 -4.36 -6.86 -6.42
N GLU A 168 -4.17 -7.94 -5.66
CA GLU A 168 -5.08 -9.10 -5.69
C GLU A 168 -6.50 -8.69 -5.27
N ALA A 169 -6.66 -7.92 -4.20
CA ALA A 169 -7.94 -7.40 -3.74
C ALA A 169 -8.61 -6.53 -4.81
N ALA A 170 -7.86 -5.62 -5.47
CA ALA A 170 -8.38 -4.81 -6.56
C ALA A 170 -8.95 -5.66 -7.71
N ALA A 171 -8.36 -6.81 -8.00
CA ALA A 171 -8.84 -7.73 -9.04
C ALA A 171 -10.13 -8.49 -8.66
N THR A 172 -10.47 -8.55 -7.37
CA THR A 172 -11.71 -9.19 -6.88
C THR A 172 -12.86 -8.21 -6.70
N LEU A 173 -12.56 -6.90 -6.67
CA LEU A 173 -13.54 -5.84 -6.44
C LEU A 173 -14.26 -5.46 -7.76
N PRO A 174 -15.48 -4.90 -7.66
CA PRO A 174 -16.30 -4.55 -8.82
C PRO A 174 -15.67 -3.52 -9.77
#